data_AF-A0A5B6UDS1-F1
#
_entry.id   AF-A0A5B6UDS1-F1
#
_cell.length_a   1.000
_cell.length_b   1.000
_cell.length_c   1.000
_cell.angle_alpha   90.00
_cell.angle_beta   90.00
_cell.angle_gamma   90.00
#
_symmetry.space_group_name_H-M   'P 1'
#
loop_
_entity.id
_entity.type
_entity.pdbx_description
1 polymer ?
#
loop_
_entity_poly.entity_id
_entity_poly.type
_entity_poly.pdbx_seq_one_letter_code
_entity_poly.pdbx_strand_id
1 'polypeptide(L)'
;MSLQSAAFTVLPISFTISTQRNMIVEGDSENDQFQRGTRRKLPENEIFRSDELTEKFHGRVQEFFNHKCEVQFFMTWISTAESFGTREILAVESVFKAHPRGCLMILSRTLDSAQGHMILKPLLDRGFKVQAVTPDLPFLLKNTPAEDWFNDIKSGEKDPGGIPLAQNLSNLMRLAALYKYGGVYLDTDFIVLKSFKGLRNTIGAQSINSAKNWTRLNNAVLVFDMNHPLLYKFIEEFALTFDGNKWGHNGPYMVSRVVHRVEGRPGYNFTILPPVAFYPVDWIKIVRLFKVPSQQADPKWFEAKLQELNEKSYGLHLWNKQSSKLMVEEGSAMGKLLSEHCVLCNQICSS
;
A
#
# COMPACT_ATOMS: atom_id res chain seq x y z
N MET A 1 -52.84 20.62 -48.24
CA MET A 1 -51.46 20.10 -48.16
C MET A 1 -50.62 21.15 -47.44
N SER A 2 -50.39 20.92 -46.15
CA SER A 2 -49.59 21.79 -45.27
C SER A 2 -48.63 20.87 -44.52
N LEU A 3 -47.33 21.09 -44.70
CA LEU A 3 -46.26 20.40 -44.00
C LEU A 3 -45.95 21.19 -42.73
N GLN A 4 -46.30 20.64 -41.56
CA GLN A 4 -45.83 21.16 -40.27
C GLN A 4 -44.61 20.37 -39.81
N SER A 5 -43.53 21.11 -39.60
CA SER A 5 -42.26 20.69 -39.00
C SER A 5 -42.48 20.28 -37.53
N ALA A 6 -42.05 19.08 -37.17
CA ALA A 6 -41.99 18.63 -35.77
C ALA A 6 -40.66 19.11 -35.16
N ALA A 7 -40.74 20.05 -34.22
CA ALA A 7 -39.62 20.49 -33.41
C ALA A 7 -39.26 19.41 -32.37
N PHE A 8 -38.01 18.95 -32.39
CA PHE A 8 -37.45 18.16 -31.29
C PHE A 8 -37.10 19.09 -30.14
N THR A 9 -37.80 18.94 -29.03
CA THR A 9 -37.49 19.55 -27.74
C THR A 9 -36.25 18.89 -27.14
N VAL A 10 -35.12 19.60 -27.14
CA VAL A 10 -33.94 19.24 -26.35
C VAL A 10 -34.23 19.61 -24.89
N LEU A 11 -34.44 18.60 -24.04
CA LEU A 11 -34.50 18.78 -22.60
C LEU A 11 -33.06 18.94 -22.05
N PRO A 12 -32.74 20.01 -21.31
CA PRO A 12 -31.47 20.11 -20.61
C PRO A 12 -31.48 19.16 -19.41
N ILE A 13 -30.60 18.16 -19.42
CA ILE A 13 -30.33 17.35 -18.23
C ILE A 13 -29.39 18.16 -17.33
N SER A 14 -29.90 18.57 -16.17
CA SER A 14 -29.16 19.29 -15.13
C SER A 14 -27.97 18.49 -14.63
N PHE A 15 -26.77 19.03 -14.82
CA PHE A 15 -25.59 18.68 -14.02
C PHE A 15 -25.71 19.35 -12.65
N THR A 16 -26.12 18.61 -11.63
CA THR A 16 -25.91 19.01 -10.23
C THR A 16 -24.63 18.40 -9.72
N ILE A 17 -23.51 19.05 -10.03
CA ILE A 17 -22.30 18.94 -9.22
C ILE A 17 -22.62 19.66 -7.91
N SER A 18 -22.69 18.91 -6.81
CA SER A 18 -22.85 19.49 -5.47
C SER A 18 -21.60 20.30 -5.13
N THR A 19 -21.65 21.60 -5.41
CA THR A 19 -20.69 22.59 -4.91
C THR A 19 -20.93 22.82 -3.43
N GLN A 20 -20.19 22.14 -2.56
CA GLN A 20 -20.05 22.58 -1.18
C GLN A 20 -18.86 23.53 -1.04
N ARG A 21 -19.25 24.81 -0.96
CA ARG A 21 -18.62 25.98 -0.34
C ARG A 21 -17.14 25.88 0.04
N ASN A 22 -16.37 26.74 -0.61
CA ASN A 22 -15.15 27.37 -0.11
C ASN A 22 -15.30 27.82 1.35
N MET A 23 -14.41 27.34 2.22
CA MET A 23 -13.99 28.10 3.39
C MET A 23 -12.48 28.33 3.29
N ILE A 24 -12.14 29.56 2.95
CA ILE A 24 -10.82 30.13 3.15
C ILE A 24 -10.65 30.31 4.66
N VAL A 25 -9.56 29.81 5.21
CA VAL A 25 -9.05 30.27 6.52
C VAL A 25 -7.58 30.60 6.31
N GLU A 26 -7.28 31.89 6.39
CA GLU A 26 -5.92 32.44 6.41
C GLU A 26 -5.18 31.97 7.68
N GLY A 27 -3.86 31.84 7.55
CA GLY A 27 -3.02 31.21 8.55
C GLY A 27 -2.73 32.09 9.77
N ASP A 28 -2.28 31.43 10.82
CA ASP A 28 -1.22 31.97 11.68
C ASP A 28 -0.43 30.82 12.33
N SER A 29 0.83 31.14 12.62
CA SER A 29 1.94 30.30 12.99
C SER A 29 1.91 29.77 14.44
N GLU A 30 2.68 28.69 14.65
CA GLU A 30 3.18 28.16 15.94
C GLU A 30 2.16 27.51 16.91
N ASN A 31 1.90 26.21 16.74
CA ASN A 31 2.10 25.20 17.80
C ASN A 31 1.88 23.77 17.28
N ASP A 32 2.81 22.88 17.60
CA ASP A 32 2.93 21.52 17.07
C ASP A 32 2.02 20.52 17.83
N GLN A 33 0.72 20.56 17.55
CA GLN A 33 -0.24 19.51 17.92
C GLN A 33 -1.05 19.06 16.71
N PHE A 34 -0.45 18.17 15.92
CA PHE A 34 -1.07 17.55 14.75
C PHE A 34 -2.30 16.71 15.16
N GLN A 35 -3.50 17.26 14.97
CA GLN A 35 -4.75 16.53 15.17
C GLN A 35 -4.87 15.34 14.19
N ARG A 36 -4.87 14.14 14.77
CA ARG A 36 -5.07 12.84 14.11
C ARG A 36 -6.40 12.84 13.36
N GLY A 37 -6.36 12.69 12.03
CA GLY A 37 -7.53 12.26 11.28
C GLY A 37 -7.79 10.79 11.61
N THR A 38 -8.87 10.51 12.33
CA THR A 38 -9.16 9.19 12.90
C THR A 38 -9.73 8.25 11.84
N ARG A 39 -8.87 7.46 11.18
CA ARG A 39 -9.29 6.13 10.72
C ARG A 39 -9.80 5.38 11.97
N ARG A 40 -11.03 4.87 11.95
CA ARG A 40 -11.60 4.11 13.06
C ARG A 40 -10.70 2.90 13.30
N LYS A 41 -10.12 2.81 14.50
CA LYS A 41 -9.19 1.74 14.87
C LYS A 41 -9.97 0.47 15.18
N LEU A 42 -9.48 -0.67 14.72
CA LEU A 42 -9.96 -1.97 15.21
C LEU A 42 -9.54 -2.14 16.67
N PRO A 43 -10.44 -2.60 17.55
CA PRO A 43 -10.08 -3.01 18.90
C PRO A 43 -8.97 -4.08 18.88
N GLU A 44 -7.98 -3.99 19.77
CA GLU A 44 -6.81 -4.89 19.78
C GLU A 44 -7.21 -6.37 20.02
N ASN A 45 -8.26 -6.59 20.80
CA ASN A 45 -8.83 -7.92 21.04
C ASN A 45 -9.41 -8.56 19.76
N GLU A 46 -9.86 -7.78 18.78
CA GLU A 46 -10.30 -8.32 17.49
C GLU A 46 -9.12 -8.73 16.59
N ILE A 47 -7.97 -8.09 16.74
CA ILE A 47 -6.76 -8.38 15.96
C ILE A 47 -6.20 -9.76 16.33
N PHE A 48 -6.23 -10.12 17.62
CA PHE A 48 -5.67 -11.38 18.13
C PHE A 48 -6.67 -12.52 18.24
N ARG A 49 -7.91 -12.31 17.79
CA ARG A 49 -8.95 -13.33 17.84
C ARG A 49 -8.55 -14.53 16.98
N SER A 50 -8.61 -15.72 17.56
CA SER A 50 -8.58 -16.99 16.83
C SER A 50 -10.01 -17.51 16.65
N ASP A 51 -10.34 -17.88 15.43
CA ASP A 51 -11.62 -18.44 15.01
C ASP A 51 -11.49 -19.28 13.72
N GLU A 52 -12.61 -19.80 13.23
CA GLU A 52 -12.68 -20.64 12.03
C GLU A 52 -12.00 -20.00 10.80
N LEU A 53 -12.04 -18.67 10.68
CA LEU A 53 -11.38 -17.96 9.56
C LEU A 53 -9.85 -18.07 9.67
N THR A 54 -9.30 -17.93 10.87
CA THR A 54 -7.86 -18.10 11.11
C THR A 54 -7.42 -19.56 10.90
N GLU A 55 -8.20 -20.54 11.36
CA GLU A 55 -7.87 -21.96 11.18
C GLU A 55 -7.78 -22.38 9.70
N LYS A 56 -8.58 -21.75 8.84
CA LYS A 56 -8.59 -21.96 7.39
C LYS A 56 -7.54 -21.14 6.63
N PHE A 57 -6.78 -20.27 7.31
CA PHE A 57 -5.87 -19.31 6.67
C PHE A 57 -4.89 -19.99 5.71
N HIS A 58 -4.09 -20.94 6.20
CA HIS A 58 -3.06 -21.58 5.39
C HIS A 58 -3.64 -22.31 4.16
N GLY A 59 -4.74 -23.05 4.36
CA GLY A 59 -5.42 -23.75 3.26
C GLY A 59 -5.92 -22.78 2.19
N ARG A 60 -6.52 -21.65 2.58
CA ARG A 60 -7.00 -20.61 1.64
C ARG A 60 -5.86 -19.96 0.88
N VAL A 61 -4.70 -19.73 1.53
CA VAL A 61 -3.50 -19.20 0.86
C VAL A 61 -3.01 -20.17 -0.21
N GLN A 62 -2.88 -21.46 0.14
CA GLN A 62 -2.44 -22.49 -0.80
C GLN A 62 -3.41 -22.64 -1.98
N GLU A 63 -4.71 -22.72 -1.72
CA GLU A 63 -5.73 -22.84 -2.75
C GLU A 63 -5.69 -21.66 -3.73
N PHE A 64 -5.61 -20.44 -3.20
CA PHE A 64 -5.59 -19.22 -4.01
C PHE A 64 -4.36 -19.17 -4.95
N PHE A 65 -3.17 -19.46 -4.43
CA PHE A 65 -1.93 -19.37 -5.21
C PHE A 65 -1.57 -20.62 -6.02
N ASN A 66 -2.25 -21.77 -5.81
CA ASN A 66 -2.08 -22.98 -6.63
C ASN A 66 -2.38 -22.71 -8.13
N HIS A 67 -3.20 -21.70 -8.41
CA HIS A 67 -3.63 -21.37 -9.75
C HIS A 67 -2.62 -20.44 -10.45
N LYS A 68 -1.55 -20.99 -11.06
CA LYS A 68 -0.52 -20.31 -11.88
C LYS A 68 -0.67 -18.77 -11.94
N CYS A 69 -0.20 -18.09 -10.90
CA CYS A 69 -0.14 -16.64 -10.83
C CYS A 69 1.11 -16.14 -11.55
N GLU A 70 0.98 -15.09 -12.36
CA GLU A 70 2.14 -14.49 -13.00
C GLU A 70 3.11 -13.88 -11.97
N VAL A 71 2.54 -13.15 -11.01
CA VAL A 71 3.22 -12.62 -9.83
C VAL A 71 2.24 -12.73 -8.66
N GLN A 72 2.74 -13.10 -7.49
CA GLN A 72 1.96 -13.25 -6.26
C GLN A 72 2.20 -12.03 -5.39
N PHE A 73 1.14 -11.29 -5.09
CA PHE A 73 1.16 -10.08 -4.29
C PHE A 73 0.45 -10.28 -2.96
N PHE A 74 1.00 -9.65 -1.93
CA PHE A 74 0.42 -9.52 -0.61
C PHE A 74 0.26 -8.04 -0.26
N MET A 75 -0.88 -7.70 0.34
CA MET A 75 -1.10 -6.45 1.06
C MET A 75 -1.58 -6.77 2.47
N THR A 76 -1.48 -5.81 3.39
CA THR A 76 -2.05 -5.94 4.74
C THR A 76 -3.02 -4.80 5.00
N TRP A 77 -4.20 -5.10 5.54
CA TRP A 77 -5.17 -4.10 5.96
C TRP A 77 -5.67 -4.40 7.37
N ILE A 78 -5.35 -3.51 8.32
CA ILE A 78 -5.71 -3.64 9.74
C ILE A 78 -6.46 -2.36 10.15
N SER A 79 -7.57 -2.10 9.47
CA SER A 79 -8.52 -1.01 9.72
C SER A 79 -9.92 -1.50 9.35
N THR A 80 -10.96 -0.73 9.62
CA THR A 80 -12.34 -1.14 9.26
C THR A 80 -12.50 -1.29 7.75
N ALA A 81 -13.43 -2.15 7.31
CA ALA A 81 -13.67 -2.37 5.89
C ALA A 81 -14.15 -1.09 5.19
N GLU A 82 -14.97 -0.27 5.85
CA GLU A 82 -15.51 0.99 5.31
C GLU A 82 -14.42 2.02 5.03
N SER A 83 -13.29 1.91 5.71
CA SER A 83 -12.14 2.81 5.48
C SER A 83 -11.26 2.40 4.30
N PHE A 84 -11.52 1.24 3.68
CA PHE A 84 -10.84 0.79 2.46
C PHE A 84 -11.47 1.51 1.26
N GLY A 85 -11.01 2.73 1.01
CA GLY A 85 -11.64 3.65 0.07
C GLY A 85 -11.03 3.66 -1.32
N THR A 86 -11.32 4.72 -2.07
CA THR A 86 -10.89 4.91 -3.46
C THR A 86 -9.38 4.82 -3.65
N ARG A 87 -8.58 5.29 -2.69
CA ARG A 87 -7.11 5.26 -2.77
C ARG A 87 -6.54 3.85 -2.65
N GLU A 88 -7.04 3.09 -1.69
CA GLU A 88 -6.68 1.69 -1.52
C GLU A 88 -7.15 0.84 -2.71
N ILE A 89 -8.34 1.12 -3.25
CA ILE A 89 -8.81 0.50 -4.49
C ILE A 89 -7.90 0.86 -5.67
N LEU A 90 -7.46 2.12 -5.82
CA LEU A 90 -6.49 2.49 -6.85
C LEU A 90 -5.19 1.69 -6.75
N ALA A 91 -4.67 1.47 -5.54
CA ALA A 91 -3.48 0.65 -5.35
C ALA A 91 -3.72 -0.79 -5.86
N VAL A 92 -4.88 -1.38 -5.56
CA VAL A 92 -5.29 -2.68 -6.09
C VAL A 92 -5.45 -2.68 -7.61
N GLU A 93 -6.12 -1.68 -8.18
CA GLU A 93 -6.29 -1.50 -9.62
C GLU A 93 -4.95 -1.41 -10.34
N SER A 94 -3.99 -0.68 -9.77
CA SER A 94 -2.65 -0.51 -10.33
C SER A 94 -1.89 -1.84 -10.43
N VAL A 95 -2.06 -2.75 -9.45
CA VAL A 95 -1.52 -4.11 -9.51
C VAL A 95 -2.05 -4.83 -10.75
N PHE A 96 -3.37 -4.81 -10.96
CA PHE A 96 -3.99 -5.52 -12.08
C PHE A 96 -3.80 -4.84 -13.44
N LYS A 97 -3.58 -3.52 -13.45
CA LYS A 97 -3.15 -2.79 -14.64
C LYS A 97 -1.78 -3.28 -15.13
N ALA A 98 -0.81 -3.40 -14.21
CA ALA A 98 0.54 -3.86 -14.53
C ALA A 98 0.64 -5.40 -14.67
N HIS A 99 -0.24 -6.14 -13.99
CA HIS A 99 -0.31 -7.59 -13.98
C HIS A 99 -1.76 -8.10 -14.12
N PRO A 100 -2.32 -8.13 -15.34
CA PRO A 100 -3.69 -8.63 -15.56
C PRO A 100 -3.89 -10.10 -15.15
N ARG A 101 -2.80 -10.88 -15.06
CA ARG A 101 -2.78 -12.28 -14.57
C ARG A 101 -2.05 -12.45 -13.24
N GLY A 102 -1.83 -11.35 -12.52
CA GLY A 102 -1.32 -11.38 -11.15
C GLY A 102 -2.38 -11.88 -10.18
N CYS A 103 -1.93 -12.26 -8.98
CA CYS A 103 -2.81 -12.65 -7.88
C CYS A 103 -2.51 -11.77 -6.68
N LEU A 104 -3.53 -11.12 -6.12
CA LEU A 104 -3.39 -10.26 -4.95
C LEU A 104 -4.16 -10.84 -3.76
N MET A 105 -3.44 -11.13 -2.69
CA MET A 105 -4.03 -11.49 -1.41
C MET A 105 -3.91 -10.33 -0.42
N ILE A 106 -5.02 -9.94 0.21
CA ILE A 106 -5.06 -8.91 1.23
C ILE A 106 -5.23 -9.59 2.60
N LEU A 107 -4.18 -9.56 3.43
CA LEU A 107 -4.20 -10.07 4.78
C LEU A 107 -5.00 -9.10 5.67
N SER A 108 -6.26 -9.46 5.94
CA SER A 108 -7.22 -8.55 6.58
C SER A 108 -8.45 -9.28 7.10
N ARG A 109 -8.67 -9.24 8.41
CA ARG A 109 -9.88 -9.75 9.07
C ARG A 109 -11.15 -9.00 8.63
N THR A 110 -11.08 -7.68 8.52
CA THR A 110 -12.28 -6.84 8.25
C THR A 110 -12.74 -6.96 6.80
N LEU A 111 -11.80 -7.05 5.86
CA LEU A 111 -12.12 -7.33 4.45
C LEU A 111 -12.49 -8.80 4.17
N ASP A 112 -12.14 -9.74 5.05
CA ASP A 112 -12.61 -11.14 4.99
C ASP A 112 -14.03 -11.25 5.57
N SER A 113 -14.96 -10.49 4.97
CA SER A 113 -16.35 -10.33 5.40
C SER A 113 -17.26 -10.04 4.20
N ALA A 114 -18.58 -10.07 4.39
CA ALA A 114 -19.53 -9.69 3.35
C ALA A 114 -19.32 -8.25 2.83
N GLN A 115 -19.00 -7.31 3.73
CA GLN A 115 -18.69 -5.93 3.36
C GLN A 115 -17.41 -5.84 2.51
N GLY A 116 -16.35 -6.54 2.92
CA GLY A 116 -15.11 -6.59 2.15
C GLY A 116 -15.29 -7.27 0.80
N HIS A 117 -16.13 -8.30 0.72
CA HIS A 117 -16.51 -8.90 -0.55
C HIS A 117 -17.21 -7.89 -1.46
N MET A 118 -18.18 -7.10 -0.95
CA MET A 118 -18.82 -6.05 -1.75
C MET A 118 -17.83 -4.99 -2.26
N ILE A 119 -16.85 -4.62 -1.44
CA ILE A 119 -15.79 -3.67 -1.83
C ILE A 119 -14.92 -4.22 -2.97
N LEU A 120 -14.57 -5.51 -2.93
CA LEU A 120 -13.71 -6.15 -3.92
C LEU A 120 -14.49 -6.70 -5.14
N LYS A 121 -15.82 -6.82 -5.04
CA LYS A 121 -16.69 -7.39 -6.08
C LYS A 121 -16.48 -6.76 -7.47
N PRO A 122 -16.34 -5.43 -7.64
CA PRO A 122 -16.11 -4.84 -8.96
C PRO A 122 -14.85 -5.37 -9.67
N LEU A 123 -13.81 -5.73 -8.91
CA LEU A 123 -12.58 -6.32 -9.46
C LEU A 123 -12.78 -7.81 -9.79
N LEU A 124 -13.46 -8.53 -8.90
CA LEU A 124 -13.81 -9.94 -9.08
C LEU A 124 -14.70 -10.15 -10.32
N ASP A 125 -15.69 -9.29 -10.52
CA ASP A 125 -16.60 -9.32 -11.68
C ASP A 125 -15.86 -9.12 -13.01
N ARG A 126 -14.69 -8.46 -12.98
CA ARG A 126 -13.79 -8.32 -14.14
C ARG A 126 -12.80 -9.48 -14.31
N GLY A 127 -12.90 -10.51 -13.47
CA GLY A 127 -12.05 -11.70 -13.52
C GLY A 127 -10.67 -11.52 -12.88
N PHE A 128 -10.42 -10.42 -12.16
CA PHE A 128 -9.16 -10.24 -11.44
C PHE A 128 -9.09 -11.14 -10.21
N LYS A 129 -7.91 -11.71 -9.97
CA LYS A 129 -7.66 -12.59 -8.83
C LYS A 129 -7.27 -11.77 -7.60
N VAL A 130 -8.27 -11.31 -6.85
CA VAL A 130 -8.10 -10.65 -5.56
C VAL A 130 -8.85 -11.39 -4.47
N GLN A 131 -8.24 -11.59 -3.30
CA GLN A 131 -8.93 -12.19 -2.16
C GLN A 131 -8.44 -11.58 -0.85
N ALA A 132 -9.38 -11.24 0.04
CA ALA A 132 -9.06 -10.93 1.42
C ALA A 132 -9.14 -12.20 2.27
N VAL A 133 -8.17 -12.38 3.17
CA VAL A 133 -8.14 -13.52 4.10
C VAL A 133 -7.74 -13.05 5.50
N THR A 134 -8.42 -13.57 6.52
CA THR A 134 -8.04 -13.35 7.92
C THR A 134 -6.73 -14.07 8.21
N PRO A 135 -5.66 -13.34 8.61
CA PRO A 135 -4.36 -13.95 8.86
C PRO A 135 -4.33 -14.73 10.19
N ASP A 136 -3.74 -15.92 10.17
CA ASP A 136 -3.36 -16.65 11.38
C ASP A 136 -1.95 -16.23 11.81
N LEU A 137 -1.89 -15.32 12.81
CA LEU A 137 -0.63 -14.78 13.32
C LEU A 137 0.24 -15.86 14.01
N PRO A 138 -0.30 -16.71 14.91
CA PRO A 138 0.44 -17.87 15.43
C PRO A 138 1.08 -18.72 14.32
N PHE A 139 0.34 -19.06 13.27
CA PHE A 139 0.89 -19.83 12.14
C PHE A 139 2.00 -19.07 11.39
N LEU A 140 1.76 -17.79 11.07
CA LEU A 140 2.72 -16.96 10.33
C LEU A 140 4.04 -16.79 11.07
N LEU A 141 3.99 -16.67 12.40
CA LEU A 141 5.15 -16.39 13.24
C LEU A 141 5.82 -17.65 13.78
N LYS A 142 5.17 -18.81 13.66
CA LYS A 142 5.71 -20.10 14.13
C LYS A 142 7.13 -20.36 13.60
N ASN A 143 8.01 -20.80 14.48
CA ASN A 143 9.43 -21.06 14.22
C ASN A 143 10.20 -19.82 13.75
N THR A 144 9.80 -18.64 14.23
CA THR A 144 10.54 -17.39 14.04
C THR A 144 10.75 -16.71 15.40
N PRO A 145 11.76 -15.83 15.55
CA PRO A 145 11.97 -15.11 16.81
C PRO A 145 10.81 -14.19 17.22
N ALA A 146 9.88 -13.91 16.30
CA ALA A 146 8.70 -13.11 16.59
C ALA A 146 7.55 -13.91 17.23
N GLU A 147 7.67 -15.23 17.35
CA GLU A 147 6.69 -16.07 18.07
C GLU A 147 6.62 -15.66 19.54
N ASP A 148 7.77 -15.57 20.22
CA ASP A 148 7.84 -15.14 21.62
C ASP A 148 7.38 -13.69 21.77
N TRP A 149 7.86 -12.78 20.90
CA TRP A 149 7.41 -11.38 20.89
C TRP A 149 5.88 -11.26 20.80
N PHE A 150 5.25 -12.09 19.97
CA PHE A 150 3.80 -12.08 19.81
C PHE A 150 3.07 -12.58 21.04
N ASN A 151 3.60 -13.62 21.69
CA ASN A 151 3.06 -14.12 22.95
C ASN A 151 3.14 -13.06 24.05
N ASP A 152 4.28 -12.37 24.18
CA ASP A 152 4.46 -11.31 25.20
C ASP A 152 3.50 -10.13 24.98
N ILE A 153 3.28 -9.72 23.72
CA ILE A 153 2.32 -8.66 23.39
C ILE A 153 0.89 -9.11 23.70
N LYS A 154 0.55 -10.37 23.40
CA LYS A 154 -0.79 -10.91 23.63
C LYS A 154 -1.10 -11.12 25.12
N SER A 155 -0.12 -11.53 25.92
CA SER A 155 -0.26 -11.70 27.37
C SER A 155 -0.22 -10.37 28.14
N GLY A 156 0.28 -9.30 27.51
CA GLY A 156 0.47 -8.00 28.13
C GLY A 156 1.79 -7.88 28.90
N GLU A 157 2.69 -8.86 28.78
CA GLU A 157 4.04 -8.81 29.35
C GLU A 157 4.92 -7.77 28.65
N LYS A 158 4.63 -7.47 27.37
CA LYS A 158 5.35 -6.46 26.59
C LYS A 158 4.44 -5.28 26.25
N ASP A 159 4.93 -4.08 26.52
CA ASP A 159 4.24 -2.83 26.19
C ASP A 159 4.20 -2.62 24.66
N PRO A 160 3.02 -2.48 24.04
CA PRO A 160 2.89 -2.18 22.62
C PRO A 160 3.36 -0.77 22.23
N GLY A 161 3.51 0.14 23.20
CA GLY A 161 3.94 1.52 23.04
C GLY A 161 2.89 2.47 22.48
N GLY A 162 3.28 3.73 22.26
CA GLY A 162 2.38 4.81 21.83
C GLY A 162 2.05 4.84 20.34
N ILE A 163 2.81 4.15 19.50
CA ILE A 163 2.49 3.96 18.08
C ILE A 163 1.44 2.84 17.95
N PRO A 164 0.37 3.02 17.14
CA PRO A 164 -0.69 2.03 17.04
C PRO A 164 -0.16 0.62 16.74
N LEU A 165 -0.56 -0.36 17.55
CA LEU A 165 -0.12 -1.75 17.43
C LEU A 165 -0.38 -2.32 16.04
N ALA A 166 -1.52 -2.01 15.42
CA ALA A 166 -1.84 -2.37 14.04
C ALA A 166 -0.76 -1.94 13.02
N GLN A 167 -0.12 -0.79 13.20
CA GLN A 167 0.96 -0.33 12.32
C GLN A 167 2.22 -1.19 12.49
N ASN A 168 2.58 -1.52 13.73
CA ASN A 168 3.71 -2.40 14.02
C ASN A 168 3.43 -3.83 13.57
N LEU A 169 2.21 -4.32 13.76
CA LEU A 169 1.80 -5.64 13.30
C LEU A 169 1.81 -5.75 11.77
N SER A 170 1.41 -4.71 11.04
CA SER A 170 1.57 -4.67 9.58
C SER A 170 3.04 -4.74 9.15
N ASN A 171 3.97 -4.13 9.90
CA ASN A 171 5.42 -4.26 9.65
C ASN A 171 5.93 -5.69 9.88
N LEU A 172 5.38 -6.43 10.84
CA LEU A 172 5.77 -7.82 11.09
C LEU A 172 5.11 -8.78 10.08
N MET A 173 3.80 -8.63 9.84
CA MET A 173 3.02 -9.50 8.96
C MET A 173 3.57 -9.50 7.53
N ARG A 174 4.01 -8.37 7.00
CA ARG A 174 4.60 -8.31 5.65
C ARG A 174 5.87 -9.16 5.52
N LEU A 175 6.68 -9.19 6.58
CA LEU A 175 7.92 -9.96 6.61
C LEU A 175 7.60 -11.45 6.77
N ALA A 176 6.68 -11.78 7.68
CA ALA A 176 6.26 -13.15 7.95
C ALA A 176 5.56 -13.79 6.75
N ALA A 177 4.67 -13.05 6.06
CA ALA A 177 4.00 -13.51 4.86
C ALA A 177 5.01 -13.84 3.74
N LEU A 178 5.95 -12.93 3.46
CA LEU A 178 7.01 -13.18 2.49
C LEU A 178 7.95 -14.31 2.93
N TYR A 179 8.22 -14.46 4.23
CA TYR A 179 9.07 -15.54 4.70
C TYR A 179 8.40 -16.90 4.47
N LYS A 180 7.10 -17.01 4.75
CA LYS A 180 6.33 -18.25 4.61
C LYS A 180 5.93 -18.60 3.17
N TYR A 181 5.69 -17.60 2.32
CA TYR A 181 5.10 -17.81 0.99
C TYR A 181 5.92 -17.22 -0.17
N GLY A 182 6.87 -16.32 0.11
CA GLY A 182 7.57 -15.55 -0.91
C GLY A 182 6.65 -14.56 -1.64
N GLY A 183 7.12 -14.05 -2.78
CA GLY A 183 6.35 -13.17 -3.65
C GLY A 183 6.67 -11.69 -3.43
N VAL A 184 5.65 -10.84 -3.60
CA VAL A 184 5.75 -9.38 -3.50
C VAL A 184 4.84 -8.90 -2.38
N TYR A 185 5.37 -8.08 -1.47
CA TYR A 185 4.55 -7.30 -0.56
C TYR A 185 4.44 -5.86 -1.05
N LEU A 186 3.25 -5.27 -0.90
CA LEU A 186 2.96 -3.86 -1.15
C LEU A 186 2.17 -3.27 0.03
N ASP A 187 2.48 -2.04 0.43
CA ASP A 187 1.56 -1.22 1.23
C ASP A 187 0.30 -0.91 0.39
N THR A 188 -0.85 -0.71 1.05
CA THR A 188 -2.13 -0.38 0.38
C THR A 188 -2.17 1.05 -0.19
N ASP A 189 -1.07 1.78 -0.10
CA ASP A 189 -0.87 3.12 -0.66
C ASP A 189 0.31 3.14 -1.64
N PHE A 190 0.66 1.97 -2.19
CA PHE A 190 1.67 1.81 -3.21
C PHE A 190 1.03 1.62 -4.60
N ILE A 191 1.32 2.52 -5.52
CA ILE A 191 0.82 2.46 -6.90
C ILE A 191 1.84 1.75 -7.78
N VAL A 192 1.44 0.64 -8.40
CA VAL A 192 2.26 -0.12 -9.35
C VAL A 192 2.16 0.52 -10.73
N LEU A 193 3.31 0.92 -11.28
CA LEU A 193 3.42 1.61 -12.56
C LEU A 193 3.98 0.69 -13.66
N LYS A 194 4.77 -0.32 -13.29
CA LYS A 194 5.36 -1.29 -14.23
C LYS A 194 5.32 -2.71 -13.70
N SER A 195 5.52 -3.65 -14.61
CA SER A 195 5.58 -5.07 -14.28
C SER A 195 6.76 -5.37 -13.34
N PHE A 196 6.48 -6.11 -12.26
CA PHE A 196 7.46 -6.65 -11.32
C PHE A 196 8.03 -8.00 -11.78
N LYS A 197 7.68 -8.46 -12.99
CA LYS A 197 8.26 -9.66 -13.58
C LYS A 197 9.79 -9.55 -13.61
N GLY A 198 10.46 -10.59 -13.14
CA GLY A 198 11.93 -10.65 -13.12
C GLY A 198 12.59 -9.97 -11.92
N LEU A 199 11.85 -9.22 -11.10
CA LEU A 199 12.35 -8.77 -9.80
C LEU A 199 12.42 -9.97 -8.85
N ARG A 200 13.49 -10.07 -8.08
CA ARG A 200 13.73 -11.16 -7.14
C ARG A 200 14.71 -10.73 -6.05
N ASN A 201 14.35 -11.00 -4.80
CA ASN A 201 15.14 -10.63 -3.61
C ASN A 201 15.54 -9.14 -3.65
N THR A 202 14.55 -8.27 -3.82
CA THR A 202 14.70 -6.84 -4.06
C THR A 202 14.09 -6.02 -2.93
N ILE A 203 14.82 -4.99 -2.51
CA ILE A 203 14.36 -3.93 -1.61
C ILE A 203 14.68 -2.55 -2.20
N GLY A 204 13.85 -1.55 -1.91
CA GLY A 204 14.06 -0.19 -2.40
C GLY A 204 14.79 0.70 -1.40
N ALA A 205 15.73 1.51 -1.91
CA ALA A 205 16.25 2.65 -1.20
C ALA A 205 15.21 3.78 -1.20
N GLN A 206 14.77 4.22 -0.02
CA GLN A 206 13.92 5.40 0.13
C GLN A 206 14.72 6.69 -0.10
N SER A 207 15.98 6.73 0.35
CA SER A 207 16.83 7.91 0.24
C SER A 207 18.29 7.54 -0.01
N ILE A 208 19.03 8.47 -0.62
CA ILE A 208 20.46 8.36 -0.91
C ILE A 208 21.20 9.62 -0.43
N ASN A 209 22.51 9.53 -0.22
CA ASN A 209 23.39 10.67 0.04
C ASN A 209 23.99 11.24 -1.26
N SER A 210 24.80 12.30 -1.13
CA SER A 210 25.47 12.95 -2.27
C SER A 210 26.42 12.02 -3.05
N ALA A 211 26.96 10.98 -2.40
CA ALA A 211 27.79 9.96 -3.03
C ALA A 211 26.98 8.85 -3.71
N LYS A 212 25.64 9.00 -3.80
CA LYS A 212 24.69 8.01 -4.35
C LYS A 212 24.58 6.70 -3.58
N ASN A 213 25.10 6.64 -2.34
CA ASN A 213 24.89 5.51 -1.46
C ASN A 213 23.52 5.63 -0.79
N TRP A 214 22.82 4.52 -0.62
CA TRP A 214 21.56 4.50 0.10
C TRP A 214 21.77 4.89 1.58
N THR A 215 20.82 5.63 2.14
CA THR A 215 20.83 6.08 3.54
C THR A 215 19.65 5.52 4.33
N ARG A 216 18.56 5.20 3.64
CA ARG A 216 17.37 4.57 4.20
C ARG A 216 16.82 3.58 3.18
N LEU A 217 16.59 2.35 3.63
CA LEU A 217 15.74 1.40 2.92
C LEU A 217 14.34 1.44 3.52
N ASN A 218 13.36 0.97 2.77
CA ASN A 218 11.97 0.95 3.21
C ASN A 218 11.31 -0.38 2.82
N ASN A 219 10.34 -0.80 3.63
CA ASN A 219 9.65 -2.08 3.55
C ASN A 219 8.18 -1.95 3.08
N ALA A 220 7.80 -0.80 2.51
CA ALA A 220 6.51 -0.59 1.84
C ALA A 220 6.38 -1.40 0.54
N VAL A 221 7.51 -1.81 -0.04
CA VAL A 221 7.57 -2.81 -1.11
C VAL A 221 8.74 -3.74 -0.83
N LEU A 222 8.50 -5.05 -0.94
CA LEU A 222 9.51 -6.09 -0.75
C LEU A 222 9.25 -7.20 -1.77
N VAL A 223 10.27 -7.67 -2.46
CA VAL A 223 10.16 -8.79 -3.40
C VAL A 223 11.14 -9.87 -2.96
N PHE A 224 10.67 -11.00 -2.45
CA PHE A 224 11.58 -12.02 -1.90
C PHE A 224 11.10 -13.43 -2.18
N ASP A 225 12.06 -14.33 -2.33
CA ASP A 225 11.79 -15.76 -2.31
C ASP A 225 11.30 -16.21 -0.94
N MET A 226 10.51 -17.27 -0.93
CA MET A 226 10.13 -17.97 0.29
C MET A 226 11.39 -18.41 1.06
N ASN A 227 11.35 -18.32 2.39
CA ASN A 227 12.43 -18.66 3.31
C ASN A 227 13.73 -17.87 3.12
N HIS A 228 13.71 -16.72 2.46
CA HIS A 228 14.93 -15.94 2.24
C HIS A 228 15.58 -15.52 3.58
N PRO A 229 16.88 -15.78 3.82
CA PRO A 229 17.54 -15.53 5.12
C PRO A 229 17.46 -14.07 5.59
N LEU A 230 17.42 -13.12 4.65
CA LEU A 230 17.28 -11.70 4.98
C LEU A 230 15.93 -11.39 5.65
N LEU A 231 14.84 -12.05 5.23
CA LEU A 231 13.52 -11.88 5.85
C LEU A 231 13.53 -12.40 7.29
N TYR A 232 14.18 -13.54 7.54
CA TYR A 232 14.37 -14.05 8.90
C TYR A 232 15.12 -13.05 9.77
N LYS A 233 16.20 -12.44 9.25
CA LYS A 233 16.94 -11.38 9.96
C LYS A 233 16.14 -10.11 10.22
N PHE A 234 15.21 -9.74 9.33
CA PHE A 234 14.27 -8.66 9.59
C PHE A 234 13.29 -9.01 10.71
N ILE A 235 12.74 -10.23 10.73
CA ILE A 235 11.83 -10.70 11.78
C ILE A 235 12.56 -10.78 13.13
N GLU A 236 13.80 -11.29 13.13
CA GLU A 236 14.69 -11.34 14.30
C GLU A 236 14.95 -9.94 14.87
N GLU A 237 15.37 -8.98 14.04
CA GLU A 237 15.61 -7.60 14.49
C GLU A 237 14.33 -6.94 15.01
N PHE A 238 13.18 -7.17 14.36
CA PHE A 238 11.89 -6.67 14.83
C PHE A 238 11.59 -7.16 16.25
N ALA A 239 11.71 -8.48 16.50
CA ALA A 239 11.38 -9.08 17.79
C ALA A 239 12.33 -8.62 18.91
N LEU A 240 13.64 -8.63 18.64
CA LEU A 240 14.68 -8.34 19.61
C LEU A 240 14.77 -6.86 19.97
N THR A 241 14.53 -5.98 18.99
CA THR A 241 14.74 -4.54 19.16
C THR A 241 13.44 -3.74 19.16
N PHE A 242 12.28 -4.41 19.26
CA PHE A 242 10.97 -3.78 19.20
C PHE A 242 10.90 -2.54 20.08
N ASP A 243 10.54 -1.41 19.49
CA ASP A 243 10.26 -0.17 20.21
C ASP A 243 8.95 0.42 19.67
N GLY A 244 7.87 0.19 20.41
CA GLY A 244 6.54 0.68 20.08
C GLY A 244 6.37 2.20 20.22
N ASN A 245 7.37 2.91 20.74
CA ASN A 245 7.31 4.36 20.96
C ASN A 245 8.01 5.15 19.85
N LYS A 246 8.83 4.51 19.01
CA LYS A 246 9.62 5.18 17.96
C LYS A 246 9.07 4.93 16.56
N TRP A 247 8.54 5.98 15.95
CA TRP A 247 8.00 5.90 14.59
C TRP A 247 9.08 5.47 13.57
N GLY A 248 8.75 4.50 12.73
CA GLY A 248 9.65 3.95 11.71
C GLY A 248 10.70 2.96 12.24
N HIS A 249 10.92 2.89 13.56
CA HIS A 249 11.94 2.03 14.17
C HIS A 249 11.78 0.56 13.78
N ASN A 250 10.54 0.05 13.82
CA ASN A 250 10.21 -1.34 13.50
C ASN A 250 9.95 -1.60 11.99
N GLY A 251 10.14 -0.59 11.14
CA GLY A 251 9.89 -0.68 9.69
C GLY A 251 11.12 -0.25 8.89
N PRO A 252 11.11 0.92 8.22
CA PRO A 252 12.23 1.39 7.40
C PRO A 252 13.59 1.42 8.13
N TYR A 253 13.62 1.77 9.41
CA TYR A 253 14.86 1.81 10.18
C TYR A 253 15.39 0.42 10.49
N MET A 254 14.50 -0.52 10.87
CA MET A 254 14.84 -1.93 11.11
C MET A 254 15.48 -2.56 9.87
N VAL A 255 14.82 -2.47 8.70
CA VAL A 255 15.37 -3.10 7.48
C VAL A 255 16.71 -2.48 7.07
N SER A 256 16.89 -1.18 7.29
CA SER A 256 18.16 -0.50 7.03
C SER A 256 19.27 -1.01 7.94
N ARG A 257 19.02 -1.16 9.25
CA ARG A 257 20.03 -1.67 10.21
C ARG A 257 20.45 -3.09 9.85
N VAL A 258 19.49 -3.95 9.53
CA VAL A 258 19.77 -5.33 9.14
C VAL A 258 20.58 -5.39 7.86
N VAL A 259 20.16 -4.69 6.80
CA VAL A 259 20.89 -4.68 5.53
C VAL A 259 22.30 -4.15 5.71
N HIS A 260 22.50 -3.06 6.45
CA HIS A 260 23.85 -2.53 6.71
C HIS A 260 24.78 -3.55 7.37
N ARG A 261 24.25 -4.42 8.25
CA ARG A 261 25.05 -5.46 8.91
C ARG A 261 25.40 -6.62 8.00
N VAL A 262 24.57 -6.94 7.00
CA VAL A 262 24.75 -8.15 6.15
C VAL A 262 25.22 -7.86 4.74
N GLU A 263 25.22 -6.60 4.31
CA GLU A 263 25.75 -6.18 3.01
C GLU A 263 27.20 -6.65 2.84
N GLY A 264 27.50 -7.27 1.69
CA GLY A 264 28.82 -7.86 1.41
C GLY A 264 29.10 -9.20 2.11
N ARG A 265 28.19 -9.72 2.96
CA ARG A 265 28.36 -11.04 3.58
C ARG A 265 27.80 -12.16 2.68
N PRO A 266 28.49 -13.31 2.59
CA PRO A 266 27.96 -14.46 1.85
C PRO A 266 26.66 -14.98 2.48
N GLY A 267 25.78 -15.55 1.66
CA GLY A 267 24.50 -16.15 2.10
C GLY A 267 23.29 -15.21 2.09
N TYR A 268 23.46 -13.93 1.77
CA TYR A 268 22.37 -12.97 1.61
C TYR A 268 22.38 -12.39 0.19
N ASN A 269 21.69 -13.04 -0.74
CA ASN A 269 21.59 -12.55 -2.12
C ASN A 269 20.39 -11.62 -2.30
N PHE A 270 20.63 -10.32 -2.42
CA PHE A 270 19.56 -9.35 -2.64
C PHE A 270 20.06 -8.16 -3.47
N THR A 271 19.12 -7.45 -4.09
CA THR A 271 19.37 -6.23 -4.85
C THR A 271 18.71 -5.04 -4.17
N ILE A 272 19.47 -3.96 -3.99
CA ILE A 272 18.93 -2.66 -3.58
C ILE A 272 18.66 -1.83 -4.83
N LEU A 273 17.39 -1.51 -5.09
CA LEU A 273 17.03 -0.61 -6.18
C LEU A 273 17.08 0.87 -5.73
N PRO A 274 17.48 1.80 -6.61
CA PRO A 274 17.56 3.21 -6.29
C PRO A 274 16.17 3.82 -6.01
N PRO A 275 16.10 5.01 -5.37
CA PRO A 275 14.82 5.66 -5.06
C PRO A 275 13.87 5.80 -6.25
N VAL A 276 14.40 6.10 -7.44
CA VAL A 276 13.58 6.23 -8.65
C VAL A 276 12.75 4.97 -8.95
N ALA A 277 13.15 3.77 -8.51
CA ALA A 277 12.41 2.55 -8.77
C ALA A 277 11.07 2.48 -8.02
N PHE A 278 11.03 2.87 -6.75
CA PHE A 278 9.86 2.65 -5.87
C PHE A 278 9.46 3.87 -5.03
N TYR A 279 10.39 4.80 -4.81
CA TYR A 279 10.24 6.01 -4.01
C TYR A 279 10.67 7.27 -4.80
N PRO A 280 10.15 7.47 -6.03
CA PRO A 280 10.58 8.58 -6.91
C PRO A 280 10.18 9.97 -6.38
N VAL A 281 9.29 10.02 -5.37
CA VAL A 281 8.88 11.24 -4.67
C VAL A 281 8.94 11.01 -3.16
N ASP A 282 9.79 11.79 -2.50
CA ASP A 282 9.93 11.80 -1.05
C ASP A 282 8.64 12.30 -0.36
N TRP A 283 8.40 11.81 0.85
CA TRP A 283 7.23 12.14 1.67
C TRP A 283 7.05 13.65 1.94
N ILE A 284 8.12 14.45 1.95
CA ILE A 284 8.04 15.92 2.07
C ILE A 284 7.46 16.54 0.79
N LYS A 285 7.80 15.96 -0.37
CA LYS A 285 7.41 16.49 -1.69
C LYS A 285 6.13 15.86 -2.24
N ILE A 286 5.56 14.86 -1.57
CA ILE A 286 4.42 14.11 -2.07
C ILE A 286 3.20 14.99 -2.37
N VAL A 287 2.99 16.07 -1.60
CA VAL A 287 1.91 17.04 -1.82
C VAL A 287 1.91 17.64 -3.22
N ARG A 288 3.08 17.74 -3.87
CA ARG A 288 3.21 18.28 -5.23
C ARG A 288 2.52 17.42 -6.28
N LEU A 289 2.32 16.12 -6.02
CA LEU A 289 1.62 15.25 -6.96
C LEU A 289 0.09 15.45 -6.94
N PHE A 290 -0.45 16.02 -5.86
CA PHE A 290 -1.89 16.19 -5.65
C PHE A 290 -2.42 17.54 -6.16
N LYS A 291 -1.52 18.49 -6.45
CA LYS A 291 -1.86 19.85 -6.90
C LYS A 291 -1.64 20.01 -8.41
N VAL A 292 -2.46 20.84 -9.05
CA VAL A 292 -2.25 21.27 -10.44
C VAL A 292 -0.97 22.12 -10.51
N PRO A 293 -0.18 22.01 -11.59
CA PRO A 293 0.85 22.98 -11.90
C PRO A 293 0.24 24.37 -12.14
N SER A 294 -0.04 25.13 -11.07
CA SER A 294 -0.25 26.58 -11.20
C SER A 294 1.11 27.24 -11.49
N GLN A 295 1.15 28.53 -11.80
CA GLN A 295 2.40 29.27 -12.02
C GLN A 295 3.44 29.17 -10.87
N GLN A 296 3.08 28.55 -9.73
CA GLN A 296 3.93 28.28 -8.56
C GLN A 296 4.53 26.86 -8.52
N ALA A 297 4.02 25.91 -9.29
CA ALA A 297 4.56 24.55 -9.40
C ALA A 297 5.21 24.42 -10.78
N ASP A 298 6.55 24.35 -10.77
CA ASP A 298 7.40 24.32 -11.95
C ASP A 298 6.89 23.31 -12.99
N PRO A 299 6.31 23.76 -14.12
CA PRO A 299 5.80 22.88 -15.17
C PRO A 299 6.87 21.91 -15.69
N LYS A 300 8.14 22.34 -15.69
CA LYS A 300 9.27 21.47 -16.08
C LYS A 300 9.49 20.36 -15.07
N TRP A 301 9.40 20.66 -13.77
CA TRP A 301 9.46 19.63 -12.74
C TRP A 301 8.32 18.62 -12.90
N PHE A 302 7.12 19.11 -13.19
CA PHE A 302 5.94 18.26 -13.38
C PHE A 302 6.10 17.31 -14.57
N GLU A 303 6.45 17.84 -15.75
CA GLU A 303 6.68 17.03 -16.96
C GLU A 303 7.82 16.03 -16.76
N ALA A 304 8.95 16.48 -16.22
CA ALA A 304 10.09 15.60 -15.92
C ALA A 304 9.71 14.50 -14.90
N LYS A 305 8.87 14.82 -13.92
CA LYS A 305 8.43 13.84 -12.92
C LYS A 305 7.47 12.81 -13.51
N LEU A 306 6.51 13.23 -14.34
CA LEU A 306 5.64 12.30 -15.05
C LEU A 306 6.43 11.38 -15.99
N GLN A 307 7.40 11.94 -16.72
CA GLN A 307 8.28 11.17 -17.57
C GLN A 307 9.08 10.15 -16.74
N GLU A 308 9.65 10.55 -15.61
CA GLU A 308 10.38 9.63 -14.72
C GLU A 308 9.48 8.50 -14.19
N LEU A 309 8.25 8.83 -13.77
CA LEU A 309 7.27 7.85 -13.32
C LEU A 309 6.94 6.82 -14.41
N ASN A 310 6.75 7.29 -15.66
CA ASN A 310 6.38 6.43 -16.79
C ASN A 310 7.56 5.62 -17.34
N GLU A 311 8.79 6.15 -17.30
CA GLU A 311 9.95 5.54 -17.95
C GLU A 311 10.82 4.72 -16.99
N LYS A 312 10.92 5.11 -15.72
CA LYS A 312 11.95 4.57 -14.80
C LYS A 312 11.40 3.92 -13.55
N SER A 313 10.21 4.30 -13.12
CA SER A 313 9.64 3.81 -11.86
C SER A 313 8.88 2.50 -12.04
N TYR A 314 9.11 1.55 -11.14
CA TYR A 314 8.24 0.38 -10.97
C TYR A 314 6.98 0.74 -10.18
N GLY A 315 7.08 1.70 -9.28
CA GLY A 315 5.93 2.18 -8.53
C GLY A 315 6.16 3.49 -7.78
N LEU A 316 5.11 3.91 -7.09
CA LEU A 316 5.04 5.16 -6.33
C LEU A 316 4.38 4.90 -4.97
N HIS A 317 5.13 5.10 -3.89
CA HIS A 317 4.58 5.12 -2.53
C HIS A 317 3.92 6.46 -2.23
N LEU A 318 2.66 6.47 -1.78
CA LEU A 318 1.89 7.69 -1.55
C LEU A 318 2.05 8.27 -0.14
N TRP A 319 2.72 7.59 0.78
CA TRP A 319 2.95 8.08 2.14
C TRP A 319 1.66 8.52 2.84
N ASN A 320 0.65 7.64 2.94
CA ASN A 320 -0.71 8.00 3.38
C ASN A 320 -0.78 8.74 4.72
N LYS A 321 0.21 8.58 5.62
CA LYS A 321 0.33 9.42 6.82
C LYS A 321 0.33 10.92 6.49
N GLN A 322 0.99 11.30 5.41
CA GLN A 322 1.07 12.67 4.89
C GLN A 322 -0.01 12.98 3.86
N SER A 323 -0.30 12.03 2.97
CA SER A 323 -1.11 12.34 1.78
C SER A 323 -2.60 12.07 1.95
N SER A 324 -3.04 11.31 2.97
CA SER A 324 -4.42 10.82 3.09
C SER A 324 -5.48 11.93 3.14
N LYS A 325 -5.14 13.10 3.67
CA LYS A 325 -6.04 14.27 3.75
C LYS A 325 -5.99 15.17 2.51
N LEU A 326 -5.11 14.89 1.56
CA LEU A 326 -4.97 15.70 0.35
C LEU A 326 -6.10 15.38 -0.63
N MET A 327 -6.72 16.40 -1.19
CA MET A 327 -7.62 16.23 -2.33
C MET A 327 -6.79 16.11 -3.59
N VAL A 328 -7.20 15.24 -4.51
CA VAL A 328 -6.57 15.15 -5.82
C VAL A 328 -7.21 16.20 -6.71
N GLU A 329 -6.44 17.20 -7.13
CA GLU A 329 -6.92 18.22 -8.06
C GLU A 329 -6.95 17.67 -9.48
N GLU A 330 -7.99 18.01 -10.25
CA GLU A 330 -8.12 17.63 -11.66
C GLU A 330 -6.98 18.25 -12.47
N GLY A 331 -6.26 17.43 -13.26
CA GLY A 331 -5.06 17.85 -14.00
C GLY A 331 -3.74 17.74 -13.22
N SER A 332 -3.77 17.39 -11.92
CA SER A 332 -2.57 17.04 -11.15
C SER A 332 -1.94 15.72 -11.63
N ALA A 333 -0.73 15.41 -11.16
CA ALA A 333 -0.03 14.18 -11.53
C ALA A 333 -0.79 12.95 -11.00
N MET A 334 -1.32 13.03 -9.78
CA MET A 334 -2.20 12.00 -9.23
C MET A 334 -3.50 11.87 -10.01
N GLY A 335 -4.08 12.99 -10.47
CA GLY A 335 -5.27 12.98 -11.33
C GLY A 335 -5.03 12.22 -12.63
N LYS A 336 -3.88 12.46 -13.28
CA LYS A 336 -3.47 11.71 -14.47
C LYS A 336 -3.23 10.23 -14.17
N LEU A 337 -2.47 9.91 -13.12
CA LEU A 337 -2.21 8.52 -12.71
C LEU A 337 -3.50 7.75 -12.42
N LEU A 338 -4.46 8.37 -11.72
CA LEU A 338 -5.80 7.81 -11.49
C LEU A 338 -6.49 7.45 -12.81
N SER A 339 -6.51 8.37 -13.77
CA SER A 339 -7.16 8.13 -15.05
C SER A 339 -6.49 7.02 -15.88
N GLU A 340 -5.16 6.93 -15.87
CA GLU A 340 -4.40 5.96 -16.68
C GLU A 340 -4.43 4.54 -16.10
N HIS A 341 -4.49 4.42 -14.77
CA HIS A 341 -4.41 3.15 -14.04
C HIS A 341 -5.77 2.60 -13.62
N CYS A 342 -6.85 3.34 -13.81
CA CYS A 342 -8.19 2.86 -13.50
C CYS A 342 -8.59 1.71 -14.43
N VAL A 343 -8.71 0.50 -13.88
CA VAL A 343 -9.19 -0.67 -14.60
C VAL A 343 -10.70 -0.82 -14.50
N LEU A 344 -11.34 -0.15 -13.53
CA LEU A 344 -12.78 -0.11 -13.31
C LEU A 344 -13.49 1.00 -14.10
N CYS A 345 -12.77 2.02 -14.58
CA CYS A 345 -13.35 3.19 -15.24
C CYS A 345 -13.81 2.93 -16.69
N ASN A 346 -13.37 1.82 -17.29
CA ASN A 346 -13.84 1.41 -18.61
C ASN A 346 -15.27 0.84 -18.50
N GLN A 347 -16.27 1.74 -18.38
CA GLN A 347 -17.69 1.59 -18.74
C GLN A 347 -18.56 2.79 -18.29
N ILE A 348 -18.17 4.02 -18.63
CA ILE A 348 -19.10 5.19 -18.59
C ILE A 348 -19.24 5.87 -19.97
N CYS A 349 -18.44 5.49 -20.97
CA CYS A 349 -18.57 5.97 -22.35
C CYS A 349 -18.93 4.84 -23.32
N SER A 350 -20.08 4.21 -23.11
CA SER A 350 -20.74 3.43 -24.16
C SER A 350 -22.21 3.22 -23.78
N SER A 351 -23.02 4.21 -24.12
CA SER A 351 -24.45 4.13 -24.48
C SER A 351 -24.80 5.39 -25.24
#